data_AF-A0A8C6SSW6-F1
#
_entry.id   AF-A0A8C6SSW6-F1
#
_cell.length_a   1.000
_cell.length_b   1.000
_cell.length_c   1.000
_cell.angle_alpha   90.00
_cell.angle_beta   90.00
_cell.angle_gamma   90.00
#
_symmetry.space_group_name_H-M   'P 1'
#
loop_
_entity.id
_entity.type
_entity.pdbx_description
1 polymer ?
#
loop_
_entity_poly.entity_id
_entity_poly.type
_entity_poly.pdbx_seq_one_letter_code
_entity_poly.pdbx_strand_id
1 'polypeptide(L)'
;MESLSLGPMCAAGAAVPQSGGEPLCVFGTGDLGRSLGQRLLQCGYSVVYGSRRPDSCGPIPLGAQVTEEEGGTEGSWREFRQRKEDVLIDLSNNLKKGMFPDANAEYLQRLVPGAAVVKGLNTLSAWALQNGLLAGKQAFLCGDSAEAKQAVSQVCTRLGLSVLDKGSLSASRELEDFPLQLFPQWRLPLSIALGLTAFFYFHLLIRDVIYAYVENGKDISYRIMISLANKVFPIVSLVMLSLCYLPGVIAAFIQLYRGTKYRRFPDWLDRWMLCRKQIGLLALGFAFLHAIYTFIIPIRYAVRHKLISRVVDEVLIIYLFFSR
;
A
#
# COMPACT_ATOMS: atom_id res chain seq x y z
N MET A 1 -2.96 -12.75 -20.53
CA MET A 1 -3.71 -13.44 -19.47
C MET A 1 -2.81 -14.56 -19.01
N GLU A 2 -2.23 -14.43 -17.83
CA GLU A 2 -1.43 -15.48 -17.21
C GLU A 2 -2.34 -16.17 -16.19
N SER A 3 -2.59 -17.46 -16.38
CA SER A 3 -3.40 -18.28 -15.47
C SER A 3 -2.71 -19.60 -15.12
N LEU A 4 -3.04 -20.18 -13.96
CA LEU A 4 -2.51 -21.48 -13.50
C LEU A 4 -3.62 -22.52 -13.37
N SER A 5 -3.32 -23.81 -13.57
CA SER A 5 -4.24 -24.95 -13.34
C SER A 5 -3.77 -26.00 -12.34
N LEU A 6 -4.70 -26.57 -11.56
CA LEU A 6 -4.56 -27.75 -10.68
C LEU A 6 -5.70 -28.75 -11.03
N GLY A 7 -5.40 -30.05 -11.16
CA GLY A 7 -6.42 -31.11 -11.35
C GLY A 7 -6.73 -31.92 -10.07
N PRO A 8 -7.49 -33.04 -10.19
CA PRO A 8 -8.23 -33.63 -9.07
C PRO A 8 -7.39 -34.59 -8.20
N MET A 9 -7.64 -34.65 -6.88
CA MET A 9 -6.94 -35.58 -5.97
C MET A 9 -7.86 -36.43 -5.07
N CYS A 10 -7.51 -37.72 -5.00
CA CYS A 10 -7.96 -38.73 -4.03
C CYS A 10 -7.29 -38.57 -2.65
N ALA A 11 -7.91 -39.19 -1.63
CA ALA A 11 -7.68 -38.94 -0.20
C ALA A 11 -6.60 -39.78 0.52
N ALA A 12 -6.07 -39.15 1.60
CA ALA A 12 -5.53 -39.66 2.88
C ALA A 12 -4.16 -40.41 2.96
N GLY A 13 -3.31 -39.93 3.88
CA GLY A 13 -2.21 -40.71 4.50
C GLY A 13 -0.88 -39.94 4.64
N ALA A 14 -0.38 -39.79 5.87
CA ALA A 14 0.87 -39.10 6.18
C ALA A 14 2.12 -39.87 5.73
N ALA A 15 2.86 -39.33 4.76
CA ALA A 15 4.27 -39.58 4.48
C ALA A 15 4.78 -38.48 3.51
N VAL A 16 6.06 -38.15 3.56
CA VAL A 16 6.72 -37.23 2.62
C VAL A 16 6.46 -37.69 1.18
N PRO A 17 5.81 -36.92 0.28
CA PRO A 17 5.59 -37.40 -1.08
C PRO A 17 6.81 -37.09 -1.94
N GLN A 18 7.39 -38.18 -2.47
CA GLN A 18 8.16 -38.19 -3.71
C GLN A 18 7.29 -37.69 -4.88
N SER A 19 7.96 -37.23 -5.94
CA SER A 19 7.45 -36.78 -7.24
C SER A 19 6.30 -37.64 -7.79
N GLY A 20 5.05 -37.20 -7.60
CA GLY A 20 3.85 -37.87 -8.13
C GLY A 20 2.56 -37.04 -8.08
N GLY A 21 2.64 -35.72 -7.85
CA GLY A 21 1.50 -34.82 -8.00
C GLY A 21 1.37 -34.32 -9.44
N GLU A 22 0.15 -34.06 -9.90
CA GLU A 22 -0.08 -33.45 -11.21
C GLU A 22 0.71 -32.14 -11.37
N PRO A 23 1.26 -31.89 -12.57
CA PRO A 23 2.04 -30.68 -12.81
C PRO A 23 1.17 -29.43 -12.75
N LEU A 24 1.73 -28.35 -12.19
CA LEU A 24 1.14 -27.02 -12.28
C LEU A 24 1.40 -26.43 -13.67
N CYS A 25 0.34 -26.14 -14.40
CA CYS A 25 0.45 -25.48 -15.71
C CYS A 25 0.54 -23.96 -15.53
N VAL A 26 1.51 -23.30 -16.17
CA VAL A 26 1.67 -21.83 -16.23
C VAL A 26 1.45 -21.36 -17.66
N PHE A 27 0.37 -20.63 -17.90
CA PHE A 27 0.13 -20.03 -19.22
C PHE A 27 0.91 -18.73 -19.37
N GLY A 28 1.87 -18.69 -20.30
CA GLY A 28 2.70 -17.53 -20.60
C GLY A 28 4.13 -17.65 -20.07
N THR A 29 5.09 -17.35 -20.95
CA THR A 29 6.55 -17.38 -20.70
C THR A 29 7.15 -15.99 -20.51
N GLY A 30 6.31 -15.02 -20.11
CA GLY A 30 6.72 -13.65 -19.75
C GLY A 30 7.52 -13.61 -18.44
N ASP A 31 7.89 -12.41 -18.00
CA ASP A 31 8.69 -12.23 -16.78
C ASP A 31 7.99 -12.79 -15.53
N LEU A 32 6.68 -12.51 -15.36
CA LEU A 32 5.94 -12.99 -14.19
C LEU A 32 5.75 -14.52 -14.24
N GLY A 33 5.34 -15.07 -15.39
CA GLY A 33 5.25 -16.52 -15.60
C GLY A 33 6.55 -17.24 -15.27
N ARG A 34 7.69 -16.78 -15.80
CA ARG A 34 9.01 -17.39 -15.53
C ARG A 34 9.41 -17.30 -14.06
N SER A 35 9.24 -16.14 -13.43
CA SER A 35 9.52 -15.97 -12.01
C SER A 35 8.67 -16.87 -11.13
N LEU A 36 7.38 -17.01 -11.46
CA LEU A 36 6.46 -17.84 -10.70
C LEU A 36 6.83 -19.32 -10.85
N GLY A 37 7.03 -19.82 -12.06
CA GLY A 37 7.37 -21.21 -12.27
C GLY A 37 8.74 -21.57 -11.67
N GLN A 38 9.73 -20.67 -11.72
CA GLN A 38 10.99 -20.86 -10.99
C GLN A 38 10.76 -21.05 -9.49
N ARG A 39 9.90 -20.21 -8.90
CA ARG A 39 9.58 -20.28 -7.48
C ARG A 39 8.80 -21.55 -7.12
N LEU A 40 7.88 -21.98 -7.98
CA LEU A 40 7.14 -23.24 -7.82
C LEU A 40 8.08 -24.46 -7.83
N LEU A 41 9.05 -24.51 -8.76
CA LEU A 41 10.07 -25.56 -8.81
C LEU A 41 10.93 -25.59 -7.54
N GLN A 42 11.36 -24.43 -7.05
CA GLN A 42 12.11 -24.33 -5.79
C GLN A 42 11.31 -24.83 -4.57
N CYS A 43 9.99 -24.76 -4.63
CA CYS A 43 9.07 -25.28 -3.61
C CYS A 43 8.67 -26.76 -3.84
N GLY A 44 9.29 -27.44 -4.82
CA GLY A 44 9.09 -28.87 -5.07
C GLY A 44 7.89 -29.23 -5.95
N TYR A 45 7.29 -28.26 -6.65
CA TYR A 45 6.24 -28.53 -7.64
C TYR A 45 6.83 -28.88 -9.00
N SER A 46 6.18 -29.76 -9.76
CA SER A 46 6.42 -29.91 -11.19
C SER A 46 5.70 -28.80 -11.95
N VAL A 47 6.35 -28.19 -12.94
CA VAL A 47 5.82 -27.04 -13.69
C VAL A 47 5.87 -27.30 -15.19
N VAL A 48 4.75 -27.07 -15.87
CA VAL A 48 4.61 -27.11 -17.33
C VAL A 48 4.22 -25.72 -17.81
N TYR A 49 4.97 -25.15 -18.75
CA TYR A 49 4.65 -23.86 -19.36
C TYR A 49 3.87 -24.05 -20.67
N GLY A 50 2.74 -23.36 -20.80
CA GLY A 50 2.07 -23.16 -22.09
C GLY A 50 2.59 -21.90 -22.78
N SER A 51 3.13 -22.02 -24.00
CA SER A 51 3.64 -20.90 -24.79
C SER A 51 3.15 -20.96 -26.23
N ARG A 52 2.71 -19.83 -26.79
CA ARG A 52 2.43 -19.69 -28.24
C ARG A 52 3.66 -19.88 -29.13
N ARG A 53 4.86 -19.78 -28.55
CA ARG A 53 6.14 -19.94 -29.25
C ARG A 53 7.08 -20.73 -28.33
N PRO A 54 6.97 -22.06 -28.27
CA PRO A 54 7.80 -22.88 -27.39
C PRO A 54 9.29 -22.77 -27.75
N ASP A 55 9.62 -22.66 -29.05
CA ASP A 55 11.00 -22.59 -29.53
C ASP A 55 11.67 -21.21 -29.37
N SER A 56 10.91 -20.19 -28.95
CA SER A 56 11.37 -18.80 -28.83
C SER A 56 11.08 -18.21 -27.45
N CYS A 57 10.97 -19.07 -26.43
CA CYS A 57 10.84 -18.62 -25.05
C CYS A 57 12.15 -18.01 -24.51
N GLY A 58 12.05 -17.08 -23.56
CA GLY A 58 13.20 -16.62 -22.78
C GLY A 58 13.80 -17.75 -21.92
N PRO A 59 14.81 -17.48 -21.08
CA PRO A 59 15.43 -18.52 -20.25
C PRO A 59 14.40 -19.13 -19.29
N ILE A 60 14.02 -20.39 -19.54
CA ILE A 60 13.09 -21.15 -18.71
C ILE A 60 13.89 -21.91 -17.62
N PRO A 61 13.38 -21.97 -16.39
CA PRO A 61 14.05 -22.67 -15.30
C PRO A 61 14.35 -24.14 -15.62
N LEU A 62 15.52 -24.63 -15.23
CA LEU A 62 15.89 -26.04 -15.35
C LEU A 62 14.86 -26.93 -14.64
N GLY A 63 14.36 -27.95 -15.34
CA GLY A 63 13.38 -28.90 -14.82
C GLY A 63 11.92 -28.58 -15.18
N ALA A 64 11.62 -27.44 -15.80
CA ALA A 64 10.30 -27.19 -16.37
C ALA A 64 10.18 -27.72 -17.80
N GLN A 65 8.97 -28.18 -18.15
CA GLN A 65 8.61 -28.54 -19.52
C GLN A 65 7.89 -27.38 -20.20
N VAL A 66 7.99 -27.30 -21.52
CA VAL A 66 7.35 -26.25 -22.33
C VAL A 66 6.57 -26.93 -23.43
N THR A 67 5.29 -26.62 -23.53
CA THR A 67 4.41 -27.15 -24.58
C THR A 67 3.87 -26.02 -25.45
N GLU A 68 3.57 -26.36 -26.70
CA GLU A 68 2.99 -25.42 -27.65
C GLU A 68 1.52 -25.15 -27.31
N GLU A 69 1.10 -23.88 -27.33
CA GLU A 69 -0.30 -23.52 -27.10
C GLU A 69 -1.20 -23.88 -28.32
N GLU A 70 -0.61 -24.13 -29.50
CA GLU A 70 -1.28 -24.54 -30.74
C GLU A 70 -1.22 -26.05 -31.00
N GLY A 71 -2.10 -26.79 -30.33
CA GLY A 71 -2.59 -28.09 -30.82
C GLY A 71 -1.72 -29.32 -30.54
N GLY A 72 -2.11 -30.09 -29.52
CA GLY A 72 -1.89 -31.55 -29.53
C GLY A 72 -1.29 -32.20 -28.30
N THR A 73 -0.87 -31.45 -27.28
CA THR A 73 -0.37 -32.03 -26.03
C THR A 73 -0.84 -31.23 -24.81
N GLU A 74 -0.88 -31.88 -23.65
CA GLU A 74 -1.34 -31.31 -22.37
C GLU A 74 -0.83 -29.88 -22.16
N GLY A 75 -1.76 -28.93 -21.99
CA GLY A 75 -1.44 -27.53 -21.65
C GLY A 75 -1.78 -26.46 -22.69
N SER A 76 -2.62 -26.74 -23.70
CA SER A 76 -3.17 -25.70 -24.60
C SER A 76 -4.39 -24.98 -24.01
N TRP A 77 -4.48 -23.65 -24.16
CA TRP A 77 -5.63 -22.84 -23.72
C TRP A 77 -6.97 -23.30 -24.33
N ARG A 78 -6.96 -23.85 -25.56
CA ARG A 78 -8.18 -24.35 -26.22
C ARG A 78 -8.71 -25.63 -25.59
N GLU A 79 -7.83 -26.55 -25.25
CA GLU A 79 -8.19 -27.79 -24.56
C GLU A 79 -8.66 -27.48 -23.14
N PHE A 80 -7.94 -26.57 -22.48
CA PHE A 80 -8.30 -26.08 -21.15
C PHE A 80 -9.71 -25.52 -21.08
N ARG A 81 -10.11 -24.74 -22.08
CA ARG A 81 -11.46 -24.18 -22.18
C ARG A 81 -12.56 -25.25 -22.21
N GLN A 82 -12.22 -26.49 -22.57
CA GLN A 82 -13.14 -27.62 -22.62
C GLN A 82 -13.12 -28.47 -21.34
N ARG A 83 -12.10 -28.30 -20.49
CA ARG A 83 -12.00 -29.00 -19.20
C ARG A 83 -12.96 -28.38 -18.17
N LYS A 84 -13.70 -29.24 -17.48
CA LYS A 84 -14.83 -28.86 -16.61
C LYS A 84 -14.54 -28.98 -15.11
N GLU A 85 -13.30 -29.27 -14.72
CA GLU A 85 -12.97 -29.51 -13.30
C GLU A 85 -11.65 -28.85 -12.87
N ASP A 86 -11.03 -28.07 -13.75
CA ASP A 86 -9.76 -27.46 -13.46
C ASP A 86 -9.92 -26.16 -12.66
N VAL A 87 -8.93 -25.87 -11.80
CA VAL A 87 -8.88 -24.62 -11.03
C VAL A 87 -8.04 -23.57 -11.75
N LEU A 88 -8.65 -22.48 -12.23
CA LEU A 88 -7.94 -21.38 -12.89
C LEU A 88 -7.57 -20.25 -11.93
N ILE A 89 -6.28 -19.98 -11.76
CA ILE A 89 -5.81 -18.84 -10.98
C ILE A 89 -5.62 -17.62 -11.90
N ASP A 90 -6.35 -16.52 -11.70
CA ASP A 90 -6.13 -15.26 -12.43
C ASP A 90 -5.17 -14.31 -11.68
N LEU A 91 -4.00 -14.06 -12.25
CA LEU A 91 -2.94 -13.20 -11.69
C LEU A 91 -2.93 -11.79 -12.30
N SER A 92 -3.81 -11.49 -13.25
CA SER A 92 -3.70 -10.28 -14.06
C SER A 92 -3.94 -8.98 -13.29
N ASN A 93 -3.32 -7.89 -13.72
CA ASN A 93 -3.65 -6.53 -13.27
C ASN A 93 -3.93 -5.65 -14.49
N ASN A 94 -4.85 -4.72 -14.35
CA ASN A 94 -5.09 -3.69 -15.37
C ASN A 94 -4.06 -2.57 -15.24
N LEU A 95 -3.80 -1.82 -16.32
CA LEU A 95 -2.86 -0.69 -16.27
C LEU A 95 -3.44 0.53 -15.53
N LYS A 96 -4.78 0.64 -15.51
CA LYS A 96 -5.52 1.71 -14.84
C LYS A 96 -6.85 1.18 -14.32
N LYS A 97 -7.36 1.81 -13.27
CA LYS A 97 -8.69 1.53 -12.72
C LYS A 97 -9.78 1.81 -13.76
N GLY A 98 -10.82 0.99 -13.76
CA GLY A 98 -11.98 1.19 -14.64
C GLY A 98 -11.67 1.10 -16.14
N MET A 99 -10.58 0.43 -16.53
CA MET A 99 -10.26 0.19 -17.95
C MET A 99 -11.32 -0.67 -18.64
N PHE A 100 -11.85 -1.66 -17.92
CA PHE A 100 -12.86 -2.59 -18.39
C PHE A 100 -14.06 -2.57 -17.43
N PRO A 101 -15.29 -2.84 -17.91
CA PRO A 101 -16.47 -2.87 -17.05
C PRO A 101 -16.39 -3.98 -16.00
N ASP A 102 -15.97 -5.18 -16.42
CA ASP A 102 -15.95 -6.37 -15.56
C ASP A 102 -14.55 -6.67 -15.02
N ALA A 103 -14.49 -7.41 -13.89
CA ALA A 103 -13.24 -7.97 -13.38
C ALA A 103 -12.62 -8.95 -14.38
N ASN A 104 -11.28 -9.01 -14.45
CA ASN A 104 -10.61 -9.94 -15.36
C ASN A 104 -10.93 -11.39 -14.97
N ALA A 105 -11.00 -11.68 -13.67
CA ALA A 105 -11.37 -13.00 -13.17
C ALA A 105 -12.85 -13.35 -13.45
N GLU A 106 -13.78 -12.41 -13.31
CA GLU A 106 -15.20 -12.62 -13.68
C GLU A 106 -15.36 -12.83 -15.20
N TYR A 107 -14.62 -12.07 -16.00
CA TYR A 107 -14.57 -12.27 -17.44
C TYR A 107 -13.97 -13.64 -17.79
N LEU A 108 -12.91 -14.08 -17.10
CA LEU A 108 -12.32 -15.40 -17.26
C LEU A 108 -13.32 -16.51 -16.92
N GLN A 109 -14.09 -16.37 -15.84
CA GLN A 109 -15.12 -17.32 -15.43
C GLN A 109 -16.21 -17.48 -16.49
N ARG A 110 -16.60 -16.40 -17.19
CA ARG A 110 -17.55 -16.46 -18.31
C ARG A 110 -16.95 -17.13 -19.55
N LEU A 111 -15.64 -17.03 -19.77
CA LEU A 111 -14.97 -17.68 -20.89
C LEU A 111 -14.84 -19.20 -20.70
N VAL A 112 -14.66 -19.65 -19.44
CA VAL A 112 -14.50 -21.06 -19.07
C VAL A 112 -15.48 -21.42 -17.95
N PRO A 113 -16.79 -21.52 -18.22
CA PRO A 113 -17.80 -21.72 -17.19
C PRO A 113 -17.70 -23.06 -16.46
N GLY A 114 -16.99 -24.03 -17.02
CA GLY A 114 -16.72 -25.31 -16.38
C GLY A 114 -15.57 -25.26 -15.38
N ALA A 115 -14.65 -24.30 -15.46
CA ALA A 115 -13.52 -24.22 -14.54
C ALA A 115 -13.87 -23.39 -13.30
N ALA A 116 -13.22 -23.69 -12.17
CA ALA A 116 -13.33 -22.88 -10.96
C ALA A 116 -12.29 -21.76 -10.99
N VAL A 117 -12.70 -20.50 -11.16
CA VAL A 117 -11.76 -19.37 -11.18
C VAL A 117 -11.49 -18.83 -9.77
N VAL A 118 -10.21 -18.63 -9.47
CA VAL A 118 -9.71 -17.99 -8.25
C VAL A 118 -8.84 -16.79 -8.63
N LYS A 119 -9.18 -15.60 -8.16
CA LYS A 119 -8.32 -14.43 -8.27
C LYS A 119 -7.26 -14.50 -7.17
N GLY A 120 -5.99 -14.35 -7.53
CA GLY A 120 -4.91 -14.40 -6.54
C GLY A 120 -3.54 -14.01 -7.08
N LEU A 121 -2.57 -13.85 -6.18
CA LEU A 121 -1.14 -13.60 -6.47
C LEU A 121 -0.83 -12.31 -7.27
N ASN A 122 -1.83 -11.55 -7.69
CA ASN A 122 -1.68 -10.33 -8.48
C ASN A 122 -0.96 -9.18 -7.71
N THR A 123 -0.83 -9.30 -6.39
CA THR A 123 -0.04 -8.37 -5.55
C THR A 123 1.46 -8.72 -5.49
N LEU A 124 1.88 -9.84 -6.08
CA LEU A 124 3.27 -10.24 -6.14
C LEU A 124 3.93 -9.68 -7.41
N SER A 125 5.17 -9.23 -7.29
CA SER A 125 5.99 -8.85 -8.44
C SER A 125 6.87 -10.01 -8.88
N ALA A 126 7.19 -10.06 -10.17
CA ALA A 126 8.13 -11.01 -10.74
C ALA A 126 9.49 -11.00 -10.01
N TRP A 127 9.94 -9.80 -9.61
CA TRP A 127 11.19 -9.63 -8.85
C TRP A 127 11.12 -10.27 -7.45
N ALA A 128 10.01 -10.13 -6.73
CA ALA A 128 9.85 -10.71 -5.40
C ALA A 128 9.77 -12.24 -5.44
N LEU A 129 9.22 -12.81 -6.51
CA LEU A 129 9.19 -14.26 -6.71
C LEU A 129 10.59 -14.84 -6.96
N GLN A 130 11.47 -14.11 -7.65
CA GLN A 130 12.86 -14.54 -7.93
C GLN A 130 13.80 -14.36 -6.73
N ASN A 131 13.72 -13.22 -6.05
CA ASN A 131 14.69 -12.83 -5.01
C ASN A 131 14.27 -13.26 -3.60
N GLY A 132 13.11 -13.92 -3.48
CA GLY A 132 12.55 -14.35 -2.22
C GLY A 132 11.42 -13.44 -1.73
N LEU A 133 10.42 -14.09 -1.13
CA LEU A 133 9.27 -13.42 -0.55
C LEU A 133 9.62 -12.94 0.85
N LEU A 134 9.31 -11.68 1.15
CA LEU A 134 9.45 -11.13 2.50
C LEU A 134 8.63 -11.96 3.49
N ALA A 135 9.19 -12.24 4.67
CA ALA A 135 8.50 -12.97 5.72
C ALA A 135 7.17 -12.27 6.07
N GLY A 136 6.08 -13.05 6.15
CA GLY A 136 4.75 -12.53 6.45
C GLY A 136 4.04 -11.82 5.28
N LYS A 137 4.55 -11.92 4.04
CA LYS A 137 3.88 -11.37 2.87
C LYS A 137 2.53 -12.07 2.64
N GLN A 138 1.47 -11.26 2.49
CA GLN A 138 0.12 -11.74 2.31
C GLN A 138 -0.25 -11.87 0.83
N ALA A 139 -0.90 -12.97 0.48
CA ALA A 139 -1.61 -13.17 -0.78
C ALA A 139 -3.12 -13.08 -0.51
N PHE A 140 -3.80 -12.20 -1.25
CA PHE A 140 -5.25 -12.10 -1.20
C PHE A 140 -5.85 -13.05 -2.23
N LEU A 141 -6.85 -13.83 -1.83
CA LEU A 141 -7.56 -14.76 -2.71
C LEU A 141 -9.06 -14.46 -2.68
N CYS A 142 -9.74 -14.63 -3.82
CA CYS A 142 -11.21 -14.72 -3.85
C CYS A 142 -11.68 -15.60 -5.01
N GLY A 143 -12.87 -16.17 -4.88
CA GLY A 143 -13.41 -17.17 -5.81
C GLY A 143 -14.63 -17.87 -5.22
N ASP A 144 -15.44 -18.48 -6.08
CA ASP A 144 -16.74 -19.02 -5.70
C ASP A 144 -16.71 -20.48 -5.21
N SER A 145 -15.71 -21.28 -5.64
CA SER A 145 -15.48 -22.62 -5.10
C SER A 145 -14.56 -22.57 -3.88
N ALA A 146 -15.02 -23.14 -2.77
CA ALA A 146 -14.25 -23.25 -1.54
C ALA A 146 -13.06 -24.22 -1.72
N GLU A 147 -13.27 -25.31 -2.45
CA GLU A 147 -12.30 -26.35 -2.76
C GLU A 147 -11.16 -25.76 -3.59
N ALA A 148 -11.50 -25.01 -4.66
CA ALA A 148 -10.53 -24.33 -5.49
C ALA A 148 -9.70 -23.31 -4.69
N LYS A 149 -10.35 -22.48 -3.88
CA LYS A 149 -9.64 -21.53 -3.00
C LYS A 149 -8.73 -22.24 -2.00
N GLN A 150 -9.15 -23.37 -1.45
CA GLN A 150 -8.33 -24.15 -0.52
C GLN A 150 -7.09 -24.72 -1.22
N ALA A 151 -7.22 -25.26 -2.44
CA ALA A 151 -6.10 -25.75 -3.22
C ALA A 151 -5.09 -24.63 -3.54
N VAL A 152 -5.58 -23.47 -3.99
CA VAL A 152 -4.73 -22.29 -4.25
C VAL A 152 -4.07 -21.77 -2.97
N SER A 153 -4.78 -21.81 -1.83
CA SER A 153 -4.25 -21.42 -0.52
C SER A 153 -3.08 -22.31 -0.08
N GLN A 154 -3.17 -23.62 -0.32
CA GLN A 154 -2.08 -24.56 -0.05
C GLN A 154 -0.85 -24.25 -0.90
N VAL A 155 -1.03 -23.97 -2.20
CA VAL A 155 0.07 -23.53 -3.08
C VAL A 155 0.71 -22.26 -2.53
N CYS A 156 -0.08 -21.23 -2.22
CA CYS A 156 0.43 -19.98 -1.66
C CYS A 156 1.21 -20.20 -0.35
N THR A 157 0.70 -21.06 0.53
CA THR A 157 1.36 -21.39 1.80
C THR A 157 2.70 -22.07 1.57
N ARG A 158 2.80 -23.02 0.63
CA ARG A 158 4.08 -23.67 0.26
C ARG A 158 5.07 -22.71 -0.37
N LEU A 159 4.59 -21.67 -1.07
CA LEU A 159 5.44 -20.59 -1.57
C LEU A 159 6.02 -19.71 -0.45
N GLY A 160 5.50 -19.82 0.78
CA GLY A 160 5.88 -19.03 1.95
C GLY A 160 4.99 -17.79 2.17
N LEU A 161 3.78 -17.77 1.59
CA LEU A 161 2.84 -16.66 1.72
C LEU A 161 1.79 -16.95 2.79
N SER A 162 1.36 -15.91 3.50
CA SER A 162 0.15 -15.98 4.32
C SER A 162 -1.07 -15.66 3.45
N VAL A 163 -2.11 -16.48 3.51
CA VAL A 163 -3.28 -16.32 2.65
C VAL A 163 -4.39 -15.60 3.41
N LEU A 164 -5.00 -14.60 2.77
CA LEU A 164 -6.22 -13.96 3.23
C LEU A 164 -7.33 -14.13 2.19
N ASP A 165 -8.36 -14.89 2.54
CA ASP A 165 -9.56 -15.05 1.74
C ASP A 165 -10.44 -13.79 1.83
N LYS A 166 -10.82 -13.26 0.66
CA LYS A 166 -11.63 -12.05 0.47
C LYS A 166 -13.07 -12.37 0.04
N GLY A 167 -13.45 -13.64 0.00
CA GLY A 167 -14.81 -14.10 -0.27
C GLY A 167 -15.00 -14.62 -1.69
N SER A 168 -16.13 -14.26 -2.29
CA SER A 168 -16.57 -14.70 -3.62
C SER A 168 -15.81 -13.99 -4.74
N LEU A 169 -15.96 -14.47 -5.97
CA LEU A 169 -15.29 -13.91 -7.15
C LEU A 169 -15.67 -12.44 -7.40
N SER A 170 -16.82 -11.97 -6.87
CA SER A 170 -17.24 -10.57 -6.91
C SER A 170 -16.25 -9.58 -6.25
N ALA A 171 -15.39 -10.06 -5.34
CA ALA A 171 -14.34 -9.25 -4.72
C ALA A 171 -13.12 -9.04 -5.65
N SER A 172 -13.03 -9.74 -6.78
CA SER A 172 -11.85 -9.76 -7.64
C SER A 172 -11.45 -8.37 -8.16
N ARG A 173 -12.42 -7.50 -8.42
CA ARG A 173 -12.17 -6.10 -8.80
C ARG A 173 -11.37 -5.35 -7.72
N GLU A 174 -11.71 -5.53 -6.45
CA GLU A 174 -10.99 -4.88 -5.34
C GLU A 174 -9.52 -5.33 -5.32
N LEU A 175 -9.27 -6.63 -5.53
CA LEU A 175 -7.93 -7.20 -5.58
C LEU A 175 -7.12 -6.67 -6.76
N GLU A 176 -7.71 -6.56 -7.96
CA GLU A 176 -7.06 -5.98 -9.14
C GLU A 176 -6.72 -4.49 -8.95
N ASP A 177 -7.58 -3.77 -8.26
CA ASP A 177 -7.41 -2.35 -7.97
C ASP A 177 -6.39 -2.08 -6.87
N PHE A 178 -5.99 -3.08 -6.09
CA PHE A 178 -5.14 -2.91 -4.91
C PHE A 178 -3.72 -2.44 -5.28
N PRO A 179 -2.98 -3.09 -6.22
CA PRO A 179 -1.64 -2.64 -6.62
C PRO A 179 -1.61 -1.26 -7.29
N LEU A 180 -2.74 -0.81 -7.84
CA LEU A 180 -2.87 0.47 -8.56
C LEU A 180 -3.06 1.67 -7.63
N GLN A 181 -3.20 1.45 -6.32
CA GLN A 181 -3.46 2.50 -5.36
C GLN A 181 -2.20 2.88 -4.58
N LEU A 182 -1.75 4.12 -4.77
CA LEU A 182 -0.72 4.72 -3.93
C LEU A 182 -1.37 5.63 -2.88
N PHE A 183 -1.39 5.16 -1.63
CA PHE A 183 -1.86 5.87 -0.43
C PHE A 183 -3.17 6.68 -0.63
N PRO A 184 -4.27 6.06 -1.06
CA PRO A 184 -5.50 6.76 -1.45
C PRO A 184 -6.09 7.61 -0.33
N GLN A 185 -6.12 7.07 0.90
CA GLN A 185 -6.66 7.75 2.09
C GLN A 185 -5.76 8.88 2.62
N TRP A 186 -4.52 9.00 2.14
CA TRP A 186 -3.57 10.03 2.59
C TRP A 186 -3.63 11.30 1.76
N ARG A 187 -4.18 11.26 0.54
CA ARG A 187 -4.18 12.40 -0.39
C ARG A 187 -4.81 13.66 0.20
N LEU A 188 -6.02 13.52 0.75
CA LEU A 188 -6.75 14.64 1.36
C LEU A 188 -6.04 15.15 2.63
N PRO A 189 -5.69 14.30 3.63
CA PRO A 189 -4.95 14.73 4.81
C PRO A 189 -3.61 15.41 4.49
N LEU A 190 -2.84 14.89 3.54
CA LEU A 190 -1.57 15.49 3.12
C LEU A 190 -1.79 16.86 2.46
N SER A 191 -2.81 16.99 1.62
CA SER A 191 -3.14 18.27 0.97
C SER A 191 -3.55 19.34 2.00
N ILE A 192 -4.36 18.96 2.99
CA ILE A 192 -4.76 19.84 4.10
C ILE A 192 -3.52 20.25 4.92
N ALA A 193 -2.69 19.27 5.32
CA ALA A 193 -1.48 19.54 6.08
C ALA A 193 -0.51 20.47 5.34
N LEU A 194 -0.31 20.25 4.03
CA LEU A 194 0.54 21.10 3.19
C LEU A 194 -0.03 22.52 3.11
N GLY A 195 -1.34 22.65 2.85
CA GLY A 195 -2.03 23.93 2.77
C GLY A 195 -1.94 24.73 4.08
N LEU A 196 -2.22 24.10 5.22
CA LEU A 196 -2.10 24.72 6.55
C LEU A 196 -0.66 25.11 6.85
N THR A 197 0.30 24.24 6.56
CA THR A 197 1.72 24.50 6.79
C THR A 197 2.18 25.70 5.97
N ALA A 198 1.87 25.74 4.67
CA ALA A 198 2.22 26.85 3.79
C ALA A 198 1.57 28.16 4.28
N PHE A 199 0.27 28.14 4.59
CA PHE A 199 -0.45 29.32 5.07
C PHE A 199 0.20 29.91 6.34
N PHE A 200 0.38 29.12 7.38
CA PHE A 200 0.98 29.60 8.62
C PHE A 200 2.46 29.96 8.45
N TYR A 201 3.20 29.23 7.62
CA TYR A 201 4.59 29.54 7.33
C TYR A 201 4.74 30.91 6.68
N PHE A 202 4.00 31.19 5.60
CA PHE A 202 4.07 32.48 4.92
C PHE A 202 3.52 33.62 5.78
N HIS A 203 2.43 33.39 6.51
CA HIS A 203 1.90 34.37 7.45
C HIS A 203 2.97 34.78 8.49
N LEU A 204 3.63 33.81 9.11
CA LEU A 204 4.67 34.06 10.09
C LEU A 204 5.96 34.60 9.46
N LEU A 205 6.31 34.21 8.24
CA LEU A 205 7.47 34.74 7.52
C LEU A 205 7.31 36.23 7.28
N ILE A 206 6.14 36.63 6.77
CA ILE A 206 5.79 38.04 6.53
C ILE A 206 5.83 38.81 7.85
N ARG A 207 5.14 38.31 8.87
CA ARG A 207 4.98 38.99 10.15
C ARG A 207 6.27 39.07 10.98
N ASP A 208 7.03 37.98 11.08
CA ASP A 208 8.16 37.88 12.01
C ASP A 208 9.50 38.22 11.38
N VAL A 209 9.67 38.06 10.06
CA VAL A 209 10.97 38.27 9.38
C VAL A 209 10.90 39.46 8.43
N ILE A 210 9.95 39.47 7.48
CA ILE A 210 9.87 40.54 6.48
C ILE A 210 9.55 41.89 7.13
N TYR A 211 8.56 41.93 8.03
CA TYR A 211 8.24 43.15 8.77
C TYR A 211 9.43 43.68 9.60
N ALA A 212 10.18 42.79 10.25
CA ALA A 212 11.35 43.18 11.04
C ALA A 212 12.48 43.74 10.15
N TYR A 213 12.66 43.19 8.96
CA TYR A 213 13.62 43.67 7.99
C TYR A 213 13.22 45.04 7.42
N VAL A 214 11.98 45.18 6.95
CA VAL A 214 11.48 46.38 6.28
C VAL A 214 11.35 47.56 7.24
N GLU A 215 10.73 47.34 8.40
CA GLU A 215 10.40 48.44 9.32
C GLU A 215 11.56 48.77 10.27
N ASN A 216 12.30 47.76 10.72
CA ASN A 216 13.33 47.94 11.75
C ASN A 216 14.76 47.83 11.21
N GLY A 217 14.95 47.54 9.91
CA GLY A 217 16.27 47.32 9.31
C GLY A 217 17.04 46.11 9.90
N LYS A 218 16.35 45.18 10.59
CA LYS A 218 16.99 44.06 11.29
C LYS A 218 16.97 42.80 10.44
N ASP A 219 18.14 42.32 10.02
CA ASP A 219 18.26 41.01 9.40
C ASP A 219 18.20 39.89 10.45
N ILE A 220 17.06 39.18 10.47
CA ILE A 220 16.83 38.01 11.32
C ILE A 220 16.48 36.77 10.51
N SER A 221 16.99 36.68 9.28
CA SER A 221 16.73 35.59 8.33
C SER A 221 17.12 34.20 8.88
N TYR A 222 18.07 34.12 9.81
CA TYR A 222 18.44 32.87 10.50
C TYR A 222 17.25 32.20 11.24
N ARG A 223 16.17 32.94 11.52
CA ARG A 223 14.95 32.41 12.16
C ARG A 223 14.09 31.56 11.24
N ILE A 224 14.22 31.73 9.92
CA ILE A 224 13.39 31.09 8.90
C ILE A 224 13.43 29.56 9.02
N MET A 225 14.60 28.99 9.26
CA MET A 225 14.77 27.53 9.25
C MET A 225 14.18 26.82 10.47
N ILE A 226 14.55 27.25 11.68
CA ILE A 226 14.21 26.50 12.91
C ILE A 226 13.16 27.22 13.74
N SER A 227 13.31 28.54 13.94
CA SER A 227 12.38 29.28 14.81
C SER A 227 10.99 29.41 14.20
N LEU A 228 10.90 29.59 12.88
CA LEU A 228 9.63 29.69 12.17
C LEU A 228 8.93 28.33 12.12
N ALA A 229 9.66 27.28 11.72
CA ALA A 229 9.17 25.91 11.73
C ALA A 229 8.64 25.49 13.11
N ASN A 230 9.35 25.82 14.20
CA ASN A 230 8.90 25.49 15.55
C ASN A 230 7.67 26.29 16.03
N LYS A 231 7.27 27.34 15.31
CA LYS A 231 5.96 28.00 15.51
C LYS A 231 4.86 27.35 14.66
N VAL A 232 5.18 26.96 13.42
CA VAL A 232 4.22 26.36 12.48
C VAL A 232 3.81 24.96 12.93
N PHE A 233 4.76 24.10 13.28
CA PHE A 233 4.49 22.69 13.61
C PHE A 233 3.45 22.49 14.73
N PRO A 234 3.55 23.13 15.91
CA PRO A 234 2.53 22.95 16.94
C PRO A 234 1.15 23.49 16.53
N ILE A 235 1.10 24.59 15.76
CA ILE A 235 -0.17 25.14 15.26
C ILE A 235 -0.83 24.14 14.30
N VAL A 236 -0.10 23.66 13.30
CA VAL A 236 -0.61 22.69 12.31
C VAL A 236 -1.00 21.39 13.02
N SER A 237 -0.21 20.92 13.98
CA SER A 237 -0.52 19.76 14.81
C SER A 237 -1.86 19.90 15.52
N LEU A 238 -2.08 21.01 16.23
CA LEU A 238 -3.31 21.25 16.97
C LEU A 238 -4.52 21.38 16.05
N VAL A 239 -4.40 22.11 14.93
CA VAL A 239 -5.49 22.23 13.94
C VAL A 239 -5.84 20.87 13.35
N MET A 240 -4.83 20.09 12.94
CA MET A 240 -5.05 18.73 12.41
C MET A 240 -5.69 17.82 13.46
N LEU A 241 -5.27 17.91 14.73
CA LEU A 241 -5.89 17.17 15.83
C LEU A 241 -7.36 17.55 16.02
N SER A 242 -7.69 18.84 15.97
CA SER A 242 -9.09 19.31 16.00
C SER A 242 -9.90 18.77 14.81
N LEU A 243 -9.33 18.79 13.60
CA LEU A 243 -9.97 18.23 12.40
C LEU A 243 -10.16 16.71 12.45
N CYS A 244 -9.43 15.99 13.30
CA CYS A 244 -9.62 14.55 13.53
C CYS A 244 -10.93 14.28 14.29
N TYR A 245 -11.24 15.10 15.30
CA TYR A 245 -12.40 14.90 16.18
C TYR A 245 -13.66 15.62 15.71
N LEU A 246 -13.52 16.76 15.01
CA LEU A 246 -14.61 17.59 14.52
C LEU A 246 -15.69 16.83 13.70
N PRO A 247 -15.37 15.93 12.74
CA PRO A 247 -16.40 15.25 11.96
C PRO A 247 -17.25 14.32 12.83
N GLY A 248 -16.71 13.77 13.93
CA GLY A 248 -17.47 12.97 14.87
C GLY A 248 -18.52 13.79 15.62
N VAL A 249 -18.18 15.02 16.01
CA VAL A 249 -19.11 15.95 16.65
C VAL A 249 -20.20 16.37 15.67
N ILE A 250 -19.83 16.73 14.44
CA ILE A 250 -20.80 17.07 13.37
C ILE A 250 -21.74 15.89 13.09
N ALA A 251 -21.20 14.67 12.98
CA ALA A 251 -21.98 13.46 12.77
C ALA A 251 -23.00 13.23 13.90
N ALA A 252 -22.61 13.45 15.16
CA ALA A 252 -23.51 13.33 16.30
C ALA A 252 -24.68 14.32 16.22
N PHE A 253 -24.42 15.60 15.90
CA PHE A 253 -25.48 16.59 15.69
C PHE A 253 -26.43 16.21 14.55
N ILE A 254 -25.88 15.73 13.42
CA ILE A 254 -26.68 15.28 12.28
C ILE A 254 -27.57 14.08 12.66
N GLN A 255 -27.04 13.13 13.43
CA GLN A 255 -27.82 11.96 13.88
C GLN A 255 -28.94 12.36 14.84
N LEU A 256 -28.67 13.28 15.79
CA LEU A 256 -29.69 13.80 16.70
C LEU A 256 -30.78 14.56 15.94
N TYR A 257 -30.41 15.44 15.02
CA TYR A 257 -31.37 16.19 14.20
C TYR A 257 -32.26 15.27 13.34
N ARG A 258 -31.70 14.18 12.81
CA ARG A 258 -32.44 13.21 11.99
C ARG A 258 -33.29 12.24 12.81
N GLY A 259 -33.03 12.10 14.12
CA GLY A 259 -33.66 11.10 14.99
C GLY A 259 -33.38 9.64 14.60
N THR A 260 -32.40 9.37 13.72
CA THR A 260 -32.08 8.01 13.26
C THR A 260 -30.64 7.88 12.79
N LYS A 261 -30.03 6.72 13.08
CA LYS A 261 -28.68 6.35 12.61
C LYS A 261 -28.69 5.68 11.23
N TYR A 262 -29.85 5.31 10.70
CA TYR A 262 -29.97 4.51 9.47
C TYR A 262 -29.89 5.34 8.18
N ARG A 263 -29.81 6.67 8.27
CA ARG A 263 -29.61 7.55 7.12
C ARG A 263 -28.11 7.80 6.89
N ARG A 264 -27.64 7.53 5.66
CA ARG A 264 -26.25 7.79 5.24
C ARG A 264 -25.85 9.26 5.46
N PHE A 265 -24.60 9.48 5.84
CA PHE A 265 -24.03 10.82 5.91
C PHE A 265 -23.85 11.42 4.51
N PRO A 266 -23.82 12.76 4.39
CA PRO A 266 -23.38 13.39 3.14
C PRO A 266 -21.97 12.92 2.74
N ASP A 267 -21.73 12.76 1.44
CA ASP A 267 -20.48 12.16 0.92
C ASP A 267 -19.20 12.90 1.34
N TRP A 268 -19.28 14.19 1.63
CA TRP A 268 -18.13 14.96 2.13
C TRP A 268 -17.77 14.58 3.57
N LEU A 269 -18.77 14.32 4.42
CA LEU A 269 -18.58 13.93 5.81
C LEU A 269 -18.12 12.48 5.90
N ASP A 270 -18.67 11.61 5.06
CA ASP A 270 -18.27 10.21 4.99
C ASP A 270 -16.79 10.08 4.56
N ARG A 271 -16.38 10.78 3.50
CA ARG A 271 -14.97 10.85 3.06
C ARG A 271 -14.03 11.38 4.15
N TRP A 272 -14.47 12.39 4.91
CA TRP A 272 -13.70 12.92 6.03
C TRP A 272 -13.59 11.93 7.20
N MET A 273 -14.68 11.23 7.53
CA MET A 273 -14.69 10.20 8.58
C MET A 273 -13.74 9.04 8.28
N LEU A 274 -13.58 8.66 7.00
CA LEU A 274 -12.66 7.62 6.53
C LEU A 274 -11.18 7.98 6.69
N CYS A 275 -10.82 9.27 6.69
CA CYS A 275 -9.42 9.71 6.75
C CYS A 275 -8.97 10.21 8.15
N ARG A 276 -9.81 10.05 9.18
CA ARG A 276 -9.48 10.48 10.57
C ARG A 276 -8.18 9.89 11.08
N LYS A 277 -7.91 8.61 10.81
CA LYS A 277 -6.65 7.95 11.21
C LYS A 277 -5.44 8.66 10.61
N GLN A 278 -5.49 9.00 9.32
CA GLN A 278 -4.42 9.66 8.59
C GLN A 278 -4.23 11.10 9.06
N ILE A 279 -5.31 11.84 9.32
CA ILE A 279 -5.26 13.18 9.92
C ILE A 279 -4.57 13.12 11.30
N GLY A 280 -4.98 12.18 12.16
CA GLY A 280 -4.39 12.00 13.48
C GLY A 280 -2.90 11.61 13.44
N LEU A 281 -2.49 10.74 12.50
CA LEU A 281 -1.09 10.39 12.31
C LEU A 281 -0.25 11.58 11.84
N LEU A 282 -0.78 12.43 10.95
CA LEU A 282 -0.10 13.67 10.55
C LEU A 282 0.01 14.66 11.72
N ALA A 283 -1.07 14.83 12.50
CA ALA A 283 -1.03 15.66 13.71
C ALA A 283 0.08 15.20 14.66
N LEU A 284 0.16 13.90 14.93
CA LEU A 284 1.22 13.31 15.75
C LEU A 284 2.62 13.56 15.16
N GLY A 285 2.78 13.43 13.83
CA GLY A 285 4.04 13.74 13.16
C GLY A 285 4.49 15.20 13.35
N PHE A 286 3.57 16.15 13.23
CA PHE A 286 3.87 17.58 13.50
C PHE A 286 4.16 17.85 14.99
N ALA A 287 3.44 17.20 15.91
CA ALA A 287 3.74 17.29 17.35
C ALA A 287 5.15 16.77 17.67
N PHE A 288 5.54 15.66 17.05
CA PHE A 288 6.87 15.08 17.21
C PHE A 288 7.96 15.99 16.65
N LEU A 289 7.75 16.58 15.47
CA LEU A 289 8.66 17.59 14.92
C LEU A 289 8.78 18.82 15.84
N HIS A 290 7.67 19.30 16.40
CA HIS A 290 7.69 20.38 17.39
C HIS A 290 8.51 20.01 18.63
N ALA A 291 8.35 18.80 19.17
CA ALA A 291 9.11 18.33 20.31
C ALA A 291 10.62 18.31 20.01
N ILE A 292 11.02 17.71 18.87
CA ILE A 292 12.43 17.70 18.43
C ILE A 292 12.98 19.12 18.31
N TYR A 293 12.27 20.01 17.61
CA TYR A 293 12.73 21.39 17.39
C TYR A 293 12.84 22.17 18.69
N THR A 294 11.97 21.88 19.66
CA THR A 294 12.00 22.47 20.99
C THR A 294 13.19 21.97 21.81
N PHE A 295 13.49 20.67 21.79
CA PHE A 295 14.66 20.12 22.49
C PHE A 295 16.00 20.58 21.92
N ILE A 296 16.07 20.92 20.64
CA ILE A 296 17.30 21.43 20.01
C ILE A 296 17.54 22.92 20.35
N ILE A 297 16.54 23.66 20.89
CA ILE A 297 16.65 25.09 21.22
C ILE A 297 17.93 25.45 21.98
N PRO A 298 18.31 24.77 23.09
CA PRO A 298 19.48 25.14 23.88
C PRO A 298 20.81 24.99 23.14
N ILE A 299 20.87 24.13 22.12
CA ILE A 299 22.08 23.85 21.35
C ILE A 299 22.32 24.95 20.30
N ARG A 300 21.28 25.68 19.90
CA ARG A 300 21.35 26.66 18.81
C ARG A 300 22.24 27.84 19.17
N TYR A 301 23.18 28.15 18.26
CA TYR A 301 24.09 29.28 18.40
C TYR A 301 23.39 30.59 18.76
N ALA A 302 22.31 30.95 18.03
CA ALA A 302 21.57 32.18 18.28
C ALA A 302 20.97 32.29 19.70
N VAL A 303 20.57 31.16 20.29
CA VAL A 303 20.01 31.12 21.64
C VAL A 303 21.14 31.21 22.67
N ARG A 304 22.21 30.43 22.48
CA ARG A 304 23.40 30.47 23.33
C ARG A 304 24.04 31.85 23.36
N HIS A 305 24.26 32.46 22.19
CA HIS A 305 24.83 33.80 22.07
C HIS A 305 23.96 34.82 22.80
N LYS A 306 22.63 34.81 22.60
CA LYS A 306 21.73 35.75 23.26
C LYS A 306 21.71 35.59 24.79
N LEU A 307 21.79 34.37 25.29
CA LEU A 307 21.89 34.10 26.73
C LEU A 307 23.20 34.65 27.29
N ILE A 308 24.34 34.35 26.64
CA ILE A 308 25.65 34.84 27.06
C ILE A 308 25.70 36.36 27.04
N SER A 309 25.24 37.02 25.97
CA SER A 309 25.20 38.48 25.89
C SER A 309 24.40 39.10 27.04
N ARG A 310 23.21 38.55 27.36
CA ARG A 310 22.41 39.04 28.50
C ARG A 310 23.14 38.93 29.83
N VAL A 311 23.80 37.79 30.08
CA VAL A 311 24.56 37.58 31.31
C VAL A 311 25.72 38.57 31.39
N VAL A 312 26.43 38.80 30.28
CA VAL A 312 27.52 39.79 30.22
C VAL A 312 26.99 41.20 30.48
N ASP A 313 25.86 41.58 29.88
CA ASP A 313 25.23 42.90 30.08
C ASP A 313 24.82 43.10 31.55
N GLU A 314 24.21 42.09 32.18
CA GLU A 314 23.83 42.14 33.61
C GLU A 314 25.06 42.27 34.53
N VAL A 315 26.12 41.51 34.27
CA VAL A 315 27.38 41.61 35.04
C VAL A 315 28.02 42.98 34.87
N LEU A 316 28.01 43.55 33.66
CA LEU A 316 28.55 44.89 33.40
C LEU A 316 27.76 45.96 34.15
N ILE A 317 26.43 45.87 34.17
CA ILE A 317 25.56 46.78 34.93
C ILE A 317 25.87 46.71 36.42
N ILE A 318 26.00 45.50 36.97
CA ILE A 318 26.35 45.30 38.40
C ILE A 318 27.73 45.91 38.69
N TYR A 319 28.72 45.66 37.84
CA TYR A 319 30.06 46.22 38.00
C TYR A 319 30.06 47.76 37.99
N LEU A 320 29.32 48.37 37.06
CA LEU A 320 29.18 49.82 36.98
C LEU A 320 28.43 50.42 38.18
N PHE A 321 27.51 49.67 38.79
CA PHE A 321 26.79 50.10 39.99
C PHE A 321 27.70 50.09 41.24
N PHE A 322 28.57 49.09 41.40
CA PHE A 322 29.49 49.00 42.54
C PHE A 322 30.78 49.83 42.37
N SER A 323 31.07 50.32 41.16
CA SER A 323 32.23 51.18 40.88
C SER A 323 31.93 52.68 41.05
N ARG A 324 30.72 53.06 41.47
CA ARG A 324 30.32 54.42 41.87
C ARG A 324 30.26 54.55 43.39
#